data_AF-A0A061NNW7-F1
#
_entry.id   AF-A0A061NNW7-F1
#
_cell.length_a   1.000
_cell.length_b   1.000
_cell.length_c   1.000
_cell.angle_alpha   90.00
_cell.angle_beta   90.00
_cell.angle_gamma   90.00
#
_symmetry.space_group_name_H-M   'P 1'
#
loop_
_entity.id
_entity.type
_entity.pdbx_description
1 polymer ?
#
loop_
_entity_poly.entity_id
_entity_poly.type
_entity_poly.pdbx_seq_one_letter_code
_entity_poly.pdbx_strand_id
1 'polypeptide(L)'
;MYSLYGETQKPTPEMLEDVDVLLFDIQDVGTRFYTYIYTMAYLLEAAQENDKEVIVLDRPNPINGVDVEGPVLEAPKYTSFIGNYPIPTRHGMTVGELAHYFNDEHDIGADLTVMEMENYDRSLYFDETELHWVMPSPNMPTVETAVVYPATGIIEGTNLSEGRGTTKPFQLLGAPYVNSTELAAELNSLDLDGVLFRAASFTPMFSKHAGTLSHGVEVHITDRDAYESVTTGLHIVKTIHDLYPDSYQFQPEGGDGISFFDRLLGNGWIRDAIQDGTTVEEMENAWREDLETFKDTRESYLIY
;
A
#
# COMPACT_ATOMS: atom_id res chain seq x y z
N MET A 1 25.43 9.86 -7.35
CA MET A 1 24.31 8.91 -7.24
C MET A 1 24.45 8.23 -5.89
N TYR A 2 23.48 8.44 -5.01
CA TYR A 2 23.42 7.83 -3.68
C TYR A 2 22.21 6.89 -3.62
N SER A 3 22.31 5.81 -2.84
CA SER A 3 21.21 4.88 -2.60
C SER A 3 20.55 5.22 -1.28
N LEU A 4 19.24 5.51 -1.30
CA LEU A 4 18.42 5.73 -0.10
C LEU A 4 17.59 4.47 0.24
N TYR A 5 18.24 3.31 0.15
CA TYR A 5 17.65 2.00 0.43
C TYR A 5 18.63 1.09 1.15
N GLY A 6 18.11 0.17 1.98
CA GLY A 6 18.92 -0.76 2.77
C GLY A 6 19.50 -0.09 4.02
N GLU A 7 20.83 -0.09 4.16
CA GLU A 7 21.51 0.46 5.34
C GLU A 7 21.38 1.99 5.46
N THR A 8 21.08 2.69 4.36
CA THR A 8 20.92 4.15 4.34
C THR A 8 19.58 4.48 3.71
N GLN A 9 18.57 4.76 4.53
CA GLN A 9 17.23 5.18 4.07
C GLN A 9 17.03 6.69 4.15
N LYS A 10 17.71 7.33 5.11
CA LYS A 10 17.77 8.79 5.30
C LYS A 10 19.09 9.32 4.74
N PRO A 11 19.10 10.42 3.98
CA PRO A 11 20.34 11.06 3.54
C PRO A 11 21.24 11.40 4.72
N THR A 12 22.55 11.16 4.58
CA THR A 12 23.51 11.56 5.62
C THR A 12 23.96 13.01 5.40
N PRO A 13 24.47 13.70 6.43
CA PRO A 13 25.01 15.06 6.28
C PRO A 13 26.02 15.18 5.13
N GLU A 14 26.89 14.17 4.96
CA GLU A 14 27.91 14.15 3.91
C GLU A 14 27.29 14.07 2.49
N MET A 15 26.11 13.48 2.34
CA MET A 15 25.38 13.49 1.06
C MET A 15 24.80 14.86 0.74
N LEU A 16 24.61 15.71 1.75
CA LEU A 16 23.93 17.01 1.68
C LEU A 16 24.90 18.20 1.67
N GLU A 17 26.21 17.98 1.82
CA GLU A 17 27.23 19.05 1.95
C GLU A 17 27.23 20.01 0.75
N ASP A 18 27.13 19.48 -0.46
CA ASP A 18 27.30 20.23 -1.72
C ASP A 18 25.98 20.69 -2.36
N VAL A 19 24.84 20.57 -1.65
CA VAL A 19 23.51 20.98 -2.15
C VAL A 19 22.82 21.92 -1.19
N ASP A 20 22.08 22.89 -1.74
CA ASP A 20 21.25 23.82 -0.96
C ASP A 20 19.77 23.39 -0.94
N VAL A 21 19.32 22.71 -2.00
CA VAL A 21 17.93 22.33 -2.25
C VAL A 21 17.83 20.85 -2.59
N LEU A 22 16.86 20.17 -1.99
CA LEU A 22 16.49 18.79 -2.29
C LEU A 22 15.18 18.76 -3.06
N LEU A 23 15.17 18.12 -4.23
CA LEU A 23 13.98 17.98 -5.06
C LEU A 23 13.42 16.56 -4.93
N PHE A 24 12.14 16.44 -4.58
CA PHE A 24 11.39 15.19 -4.63
C PHE A 24 10.43 15.21 -5.83
N ASP A 25 10.68 14.35 -6.81
CA ASP A 25 9.87 14.22 -8.03
C ASP A 25 9.70 12.73 -8.39
N ILE A 26 8.83 12.03 -7.64
CA ILE A 26 8.63 10.59 -7.77
C ILE A 26 7.14 10.26 -7.77
N GLN A 27 6.70 9.43 -8.72
CA GLN A 27 5.34 8.90 -8.75
C GLN A 27 5.17 7.80 -7.68
N ASP A 28 4.28 8.04 -6.73
CA ASP A 28 3.80 7.06 -5.75
C ASP A 28 2.61 6.23 -6.31
N VAL A 29 2.05 5.30 -5.52
CA VAL A 29 0.94 4.41 -5.89
C VAL A 29 -0.32 4.57 -5.03
N GLY A 30 -0.33 5.49 -4.05
CA GLY A 30 -1.49 5.77 -3.19
C GLY A 30 -1.71 4.76 -2.07
N THR A 31 -0.71 3.93 -1.78
CA THR A 31 -0.79 2.84 -0.79
C THR A 31 0.31 2.99 0.25
N ARG A 32 -0.07 2.96 1.54
CA ARG A 32 0.83 3.22 2.67
C ARG A 32 2.14 2.45 2.63
N PHE A 33 2.08 1.15 2.32
CA PHE A 33 3.26 0.29 2.34
C PHE A 33 4.15 0.40 1.08
N TYR A 34 3.88 1.37 0.19
CA TYR A 34 4.79 1.75 -0.88
C TYR A 34 5.75 2.85 -0.39
N THR A 35 7.05 2.59 -0.43
CA THR A 35 7.99 3.27 0.47
C THR A 35 8.47 4.65 0.03
N TYR A 36 8.07 5.16 -1.15
CA TYR A 36 8.57 6.44 -1.66
C TYR A 36 8.14 7.63 -0.81
N ILE A 37 6.93 7.59 -0.25
CA ILE A 37 6.45 8.61 0.71
C ILE A 37 7.30 8.66 1.99
N TYR A 38 7.92 7.55 2.39
CA TYR A 38 8.81 7.52 3.56
C TYR A 38 10.24 7.94 3.24
N THR A 39 10.70 7.67 2.01
CA THR A 39 11.92 8.34 1.51
C THR A 39 11.74 9.85 1.49
N MET A 40 10.58 10.36 1.08
CA MET A 40 10.24 11.79 1.16
C MET A 40 10.26 12.31 2.59
N ALA A 41 9.64 11.59 3.53
CA ALA A 41 9.65 12.01 4.93
C ALA A 41 11.06 12.05 5.53
N TYR A 42 11.91 11.05 5.26
CA TYR A 42 13.31 11.08 5.68
C TYR A 42 14.12 12.18 4.99
N LEU A 43 13.77 12.56 3.75
CA LEU A 43 14.33 13.74 3.09
C LEU A 43 13.96 15.02 3.84
N LEU A 44 12.70 15.18 4.27
CA LEU A 44 12.25 16.33 5.07
C LEU A 44 13.02 16.41 6.39
N GLU A 45 13.11 15.30 7.14
CA GLU A 45 13.86 15.27 8.39
C GLU A 45 15.35 15.61 8.19
N ALA A 46 15.99 15.01 7.19
CA ALA A 46 17.40 15.26 6.92
C ALA A 46 17.65 16.70 6.46
N ALA A 47 16.72 17.28 5.70
CA ALA A 47 16.79 18.67 5.28
C ALA A 47 16.68 19.62 6.47
N GLN A 48 15.72 19.38 7.36
CA GLN A 48 15.57 20.18 8.58
C GLN A 48 16.83 20.12 9.44
N GLU A 49 17.42 18.93 9.62
CA GLU A 49 18.62 18.74 10.45
C GLU A 49 19.87 19.41 9.88
N ASN A 50 19.88 19.73 8.58
CA ASN A 50 21.04 20.25 7.85
C ASN A 50 20.78 21.62 7.20
N ASP A 51 19.72 22.32 7.62
CA ASP A 51 19.33 23.63 7.12
C ASP A 51 19.21 23.68 5.57
N LYS A 52 18.50 22.70 4.99
CA LYS A 52 18.26 22.59 3.54
C LYS A 52 16.80 22.86 3.20
N GLU A 53 16.58 23.41 2.01
CA GLU A 53 15.25 23.55 1.42
C GLU A 53 14.82 22.24 0.76
N VAL A 54 13.54 21.88 0.89
CA VAL A 54 12.92 20.76 0.17
C VAL A 54 11.84 21.29 -0.76
N ILE A 55 11.93 20.91 -2.03
CA ILE A 55 10.90 21.17 -3.03
C ILE A 55 10.27 19.83 -3.43
N VAL A 56 8.96 19.70 -3.22
CA VAL A 56 8.18 18.55 -3.71
C VAL A 56 7.48 18.96 -5.01
N LEU A 57 7.79 18.28 -6.10
CA LEU A 57 7.01 18.38 -7.34
C LEU A 57 5.84 17.42 -7.21
N ASP A 58 4.66 17.97 -6.94
CA ASP A 58 3.52 17.13 -6.64
C ASP A 58 3.04 16.34 -7.86
N ARG A 59 2.39 15.20 -7.62
CA ARG A 59 1.94 14.25 -8.63
C ARG A 59 0.58 13.66 -8.29
N PRO A 60 -0.22 13.22 -9.28
CA PRO A 60 -1.51 12.59 -9.04
C PRO A 60 -1.37 11.37 -8.12
N ASN A 61 -2.31 11.21 -7.19
CA ASN A 61 -2.50 9.92 -6.55
C ASN A 61 -3.15 8.98 -7.59
N PRO A 62 -2.48 7.87 -7.98
CA PRO A 62 -2.92 7.13 -9.15
C PRO A 62 -4.18 6.30 -8.94
N ILE A 63 -4.55 6.09 -7.68
CA ILE A 63 -5.81 5.44 -7.27
C ILE A 63 -6.77 6.48 -6.67
N ASN A 64 -6.76 7.69 -7.23
CA ASN A 64 -7.50 8.88 -6.81
C ASN A 64 -7.09 9.46 -5.43
N GLY A 65 -7.44 10.74 -5.23
CA GLY A 65 -7.22 11.50 -4.01
C GLY A 65 -8.48 11.67 -3.16
N VAL A 66 -9.51 10.83 -3.34
CA VAL A 66 -10.80 10.96 -2.66
C VAL A 66 -10.97 9.84 -1.63
N ASP A 67 -10.86 8.60 -2.08
CA ASP A 67 -11.17 7.43 -1.27
C ASP A 67 -10.09 7.17 -0.22
N VAL A 68 -10.55 6.76 0.96
CA VAL A 68 -9.70 6.42 2.10
C VAL A 68 -10.18 5.11 2.69
N GLU A 69 -9.29 4.14 2.80
CA GLU A 69 -9.65 2.79 3.21
C GLU A 69 -8.59 2.15 4.10
N GLY A 70 -9.07 1.27 4.97
CA GLY A 70 -8.26 0.39 5.78
C GLY A 70 -7.83 0.97 7.13
N PRO A 71 -7.20 0.12 7.95
CA PRO A 71 -6.75 0.52 9.28
C PRO A 71 -5.67 1.60 9.22
N VAL A 72 -5.79 2.59 10.10
CA VAL A 72 -4.72 3.53 10.41
C VAL A 72 -3.60 2.81 11.14
N LEU A 73 -2.35 3.16 10.83
CA LEU A 73 -1.19 2.54 11.47
C LEU A 73 -1.10 2.88 12.97
N GLU A 74 -0.97 1.86 13.81
CA GLU A 74 -0.77 1.99 15.26
C GLU A 74 0.70 2.31 15.58
N ALA A 75 1.01 3.60 15.61
CA ALA A 75 2.31 4.11 16.01
C ALA A 75 2.47 4.14 17.55
N PRO A 76 3.69 3.98 18.10
CA PRO A 76 4.93 3.65 17.40
C PRO A 76 5.15 2.14 17.22
N LYS A 77 4.23 1.28 17.67
CA LYS A 77 4.46 -0.17 17.77
C LYS A 77 4.70 -0.82 16.41
N TYR A 78 3.92 -0.46 15.38
CA TYR A 78 4.04 -1.04 14.03
C TYR A 78 4.78 -0.14 13.04
N THR A 79 5.36 0.97 13.53
CA THR A 79 6.19 1.87 12.72
C THR A 79 7.36 1.13 12.08
N SER A 80 7.56 1.33 10.78
CA SER A 80 8.65 0.75 9.98
C SER A 80 8.82 1.47 8.64
N PHE A 81 9.80 1.07 7.83
CA PHE A 81 10.01 1.65 6.49
C PHE A 81 8.87 1.37 5.48
N ILE A 82 7.95 0.46 5.78
CA ILE A 82 6.73 0.21 4.99
C ILE A 82 5.48 0.77 5.68
N GLY A 83 5.66 1.65 6.67
CA GLY A 83 4.60 2.19 7.50
C GLY A 83 5.17 3.11 8.56
N ASN A 84 5.53 4.35 8.24
CA ASN A 84 6.22 5.23 9.20
C ASN A 84 5.27 6.11 10.04
N TYR A 85 4.16 6.54 9.43
CA TYR A 85 3.22 7.51 10.01
C TYR A 85 1.80 6.92 10.13
N PRO A 86 0.95 7.44 11.04
CA PRO A 86 -0.42 6.99 11.27
C PRO A 86 -1.37 7.42 10.14
N ILE A 87 -1.15 6.86 8.94
CA ILE A 87 -2.04 6.99 7.79
C ILE A 87 -2.72 5.63 7.52
N PRO A 88 -3.92 5.60 6.90
CA PRO A 88 -4.60 4.36 6.53
C PRO A 88 -3.94 3.71 5.32
N THR A 89 -4.32 2.46 5.02
CA THR A 89 -3.71 1.68 3.93
C THR A 89 -3.85 2.36 2.57
N ARG A 90 -5.05 2.83 2.21
CA ARG A 90 -5.29 3.76 1.07
C ARG A 90 -5.57 5.13 1.67
N HIS A 91 -4.66 6.08 1.46
CA HIS A 91 -4.67 7.37 2.17
C HIS A 91 -5.41 8.49 1.44
N GLY A 92 -5.61 8.38 0.12
CA GLY A 92 -6.33 9.39 -0.67
C GLY A 92 -5.69 10.77 -0.66
N MET A 93 -4.36 10.84 -0.61
CA MET A 93 -3.60 12.10 -0.61
C MET A 93 -2.50 12.06 -1.67
N THR A 94 -2.15 13.20 -2.25
CA THR A 94 -0.98 13.32 -3.13
C THR A 94 0.33 13.31 -2.32
N VAL A 95 1.48 13.24 -3.00
CA VAL A 95 2.77 13.29 -2.30
C VAL A 95 3.04 14.67 -1.69
N GLY A 96 2.57 15.75 -2.32
CA GLY A 96 2.64 17.12 -1.79
C GLY A 96 1.79 17.29 -0.52
N GLU A 97 0.57 16.76 -0.52
CA GLU A 97 -0.29 16.78 0.67
C GLU A 97 0.29 15.94 1.81
N LEU A 98 0.83 14.77 1.49
CA LEU A 98 1.56 13.95 2.46
C LEU A 98 2.82 14.66 2.98
N ALA A 99 3.50 15.46 2.15
CA ALA A 99 4.65 16.23 2.59
C ALA A 99 4.24 17.27 3.64
N HIS A 100 3.16 18.02 3.41
CA HIS A 100 2.61 18.93 4.41
C HIS A 100 2.16 18.19 5.68
N TYR A 101 1.40 17.11 5.53
CA TYR A 101 0.96 16.28 6.65
C TYR A 101 2.14 15.79 7.50
N PHE A 102 3.16 15.18 6.87
CA PHE A 102 4.34 14.72 7.62
C PHE A 102 5.13 15.88 8.24
N ASN A 103 5.25 17.00 7.53
CA ASN A 103 6.06 18.12 8.01
C ASN A 103 5.46 18.79 9.24
N ASP A 104 4.15 18.96 9.24
CA ASP A 104 3.43 19.79 10.20
C ASP A 104 2.75 18.96 11.31
N GLU A 105 2.02 17.88 10.98
CA GLU A 105 1.33 17.03 11.98
C GLU A 105 2.31 16.23 12.85
N HIS A 106 3.53 16.01 12.33
CA HIS A 106 4.57 15.24 13.03
C HIS A 106 5.81 16.08 13.38
N ASP A 107 5.65 17.40 13.43
CA ASP A 107 6.65 18.35 13.95
C ASP A 107 8.06 18.17 13.32
N ILE A 108 8.15 17.81 12.03
CA ILE A 108 9.45 17.75 11.34
C ILE A 108 9.99 19.16 11.18
N GLY A 109 9.19 20.10 10.66
CA GLY A 109 9.56 21.51 10.56
C GLY A 109 10.67 21.83 9.55
N ALA A 110 10.73 21.11 8.42
CA ALA A 110 11.61 21.42 7.30
C ALA A 110 11.15 22.68 6.54
N ASP A 111 12.09 23.35 5.85
CA ASP A 111 11.79 24.41 4.89
C ASP A 111 11.23 23.77 3.60
N LEU A 112 9.91 23.58 3.58
CA LEU A 112 9.18 22.85 2.54
C LEU A 112 8.43 23.80 1.60
N THR A 113 8.69 23.65 0.31
CA THR A 113 7.85 24.16 -0.77
C THR A 113 7.21 23.01 -1.54
N VAL A 114 5.89 23.01 -1.68
CA VAL A 114 5.17 22.10 -2.58
C VAL A 114 4.81 22.85 -3.85
N MET A 115 5.21 22.30 -5.00
CA MET A 115 4.80 22.80 -6.31
C MET A 115 3.49 22.09 -6.70
N GLU A 116 2.38 22.78 -6.48
CA GLU A 116 1.03 22.30 -6.78
C GLU A 116 0.83 22.02 -8.28
N MET A 117 0.03 21.00 -8.58
CA MET A 117 -0.41 20.69 -9.93
C MET A 117 -1.50 21.66 -10.39
N GLU A 118 -1.46 22.04 -11.67
CA GLU A 118 -2.56 22.77 -12.29
C GLU A 118 -3.58 21.82 -12.93
N ASN A 119 -4.88 22.11 -12.78
CA ASN A 119 -5.98 21.35 -13.37
C ASN A 119 -6.06 19.87 -12.93
N TYR A 120 -5.50 19.54 -11.78
CA TYR A 120 -5.68 18.22 -11.17
C TYR A 120 -7.06 18.14 -10.51
N ASP A 121 -7.82 17.09 -10.83
CA ASP A 121 -9.04 16.73 -10.14
C ASP A 121 -8.76 15.47 -9.32
N ARG A 122 -8.99 15.57 -8.01
CA ARG A 122 -8.73 14.48 -7.05
C ARG A 122 -9.49 13.21 -7.38
N SER A 123 -10.66 13.30 -8.05
CA SER A 123 -11.45 12.11 -8.33
C SER A 123 -10.85 11.27 -9.46
N LEU A 124 -9.89 11.80 -10.21
CA LEU A 124 -9.27 11.09 -11.33
C LEU A 124 -8.37 9.96 -10.85
N TYR A 125 -8.53 8.80 -11.47
CA TYR A 125 -7.49 7.79 -11.53
C TYR A 125 -6.40 8.24 -12.51
N PHE A 126 -5.19 7.68 -12.37
CA PHE A 126 -4.05 8.10 -13.18
C PHE A 126 -4.31 8.00 -14.69
N ASP A 127 -4.99 6.94 -15.12
CA ASP A 127 -5.30 6.67 -16.53
C ASP A 127 -6.44 7.54 -17.09
N GLU A 128 -7.05 8.38 -16.26
CA GLU A 128 -7.98 9.46 -16.68
C GLU A 128 -7.29 10.80 -16.83
N THR A 129 -6.04 10.92 -16.38
CA THR A 129 -5.19 12.08 -16.66
C THR A 129 -4.62 12.01 -18.08
N GLU A 130 -4.02 13.11 -18.55
CA GLU A 130 -3.30 13.13 -19.83
C GLU A 130 -1.88 12.54 -19.75
N LEU A 131 -1.47 12.02 -18.58
CA LEU A 131 -0.13 11.54 -18.32
C LEU A 131 0.07 10.09 -18.78
N HIS A 132 1.33 9.73 -19.03
CA HIS A 132 1.71 8.35 -19.34
C HIS A 132 2.22 7.64 -18.09
N TRP A 133 1.66 6.46 -17.82
CA TRP A 133 2.11 5.61 -16.71
C TRP A 133 3.53 5.11 -16.98
N VAL A 134 4.49 5.59 -16.19
CA VAL A 134 5.83 5.03 -16.11
C VAL A 134 5.87 4.18 -14.85
N MET A 135 6.00 2.86 -15.04
CA MET A 135 5.99 1.90 -13.94
C MET A 135 6.97 2.30 -12.82
N PRO A 136 6.50 2.64 -11.61
CA PRO A 136 7.37 3.14 -10.55
C PRO A 136 8.25 2.03 -9.96
N SER A 137 7.87 0.76 -10.15
CA SER A 137 8.72 -0.40 -9.81
C SER A 137 8.46 -1.58 -10.76
N PRO A 138 9.37 -2.58 -10.83
CA PRO A 138 9.24 -3.74 -11.71
C PRO A 138 7.91 -4.50 -11.61
N ASN A 139 7.30 -4.54 -10.42
CA ASN A 139 6.04 -5.24 -10.18
C ASN A 139 4.84 -4.30 -10.06
N MET A 140 4.99 -3.03 -10.47
CA MET A 140 3.90 -2.06 -10.60
C MET A 140 3.76 -1.61 -12.08
N PRO A 141 3.48 -2.55 -13.01
CA PRO A 141 3.56 -2.28 -14.45
C PRO A 141 2.41 -1.41 -14.98
N THR A 142 1.26 -1.36 -14.30
CA THR A 142 0.03 -0.70 -14.79
C THR A 142 -0.73 0.02 -13.69
N VAL A 143 -1.58 0.97 -14.06
CA VAL A 143 -2.52 1.64 -13.13
C VAL A 143 -3.48 0.64 -12.49
N GLU A 144 -3.95 -0.36 -13.24
CA GLU A 144 -4.77 -1.46 -12.69
C GLU A 144 -4.02 -2.22 -11.58
N THR A 145 -2.69 -2.40 -11.71
CA THR A 145 -1.89 -2.98 -10.61
C THR A 145 -1.93 -2.09 -9.37
N ALA A 146 -1.85 -0.76 -9.52
CA ALA A 146 -1.95 0.17 -8.40
C ALA A 146 -3.32 0.10 -7.72
N VAL A 147 -4.41 0.00 -8.49
CA VAL A 147 -5.80 -0.15 -7.97
C VAL A 147 -5.95 -1.42 -7.13
N VAL A 148 -5.36 -2.54 -7.56
CA VAL A 148 -5.47 -3.83 -6.85
C VAL A 148 -4.46 -3.95 -5.68
N TYR A 149 -3.43 -3.10 -5.65
CA TYR A 149 -2.31 -3.23 -4.70
C TYR A 149 -2.68 -3.07 -3.22
N PRO A 150 -3.56 -2.14 -2.79
CA PRO A 150 -3.99 -2.08 -1.38
C PRO A 150 -4.61 -3.40 -0.89
N ALA A 151 -5.35 -4.08 -1.77
CA ALA A 151 -6.01 -5.35 -1.48
C ALA A 151 -5.03 -6.53 -1.38
N THR A 152 -4.06 -6.55 -2.28
CA THR A 152 -3.27 -7.76 -2.54
C THR A 152 -1.81 -7.65 -2.12
N GLY A 153 -1.32 -6.44 -1.83
CA GLY A 153 0.00 -6.22 -1.25
C GLY A 153 0.14 -6.89 0.11
N ILE A 154 -0.94 -6.98 0.91
CA ILE A 154 -0.94 -7.66 2.21
C ILE A 154 -0.65 -9.17 2.10
N ILE A 155 -0.85 -9.77 0.91
CA ILE A 155 -0.54 -11.19 0.63
C ILE A 155 0.97 -11.46 0.74
N GLU A 156 1.81 -10.44 0.62
CA GLU A 156 3.25 -10.55 0.89
C GLU A 156 3.53 -11.07 2.31
N GLY A 157 2.68 -10.72 3.28
CA GLY A 157 2.71 -11.20 4.66
C GLY A 157 2.25 -12.65 4.87
N THR A 158 1.97 -13.39 3.80
CA THR A 158 1.48 -14.78 3.83
C THR A 158 2.37 -15.71 3.00
N ASN A 159 2.11 -17.02 3.08
CA ASN A 159 2.77 -18.03 2.25
C ASN A 159 2.18 -18.18 0.84
N LEU A 160 1.21 -17.36 0.42
CA LEU A 160 0.69 -17.34 -0.95
C LEU A 160 1.59 -16.55 -1.90
N SER A 161 1.59 -16.88 -3.18
CA SER A 161 2.12 -16.01 -4.22
C SER A 161 1.15 -14.86 -4.49
N GLU A 162 1.65 -13.64 -4.43
CA GLU A 162 1.00 -12.41 -4.91
C GLU A 162 1.25 -12.15 -6.41
N GLY A 163 1.62 -13.18 -7.18
CA GLY A 163 1.75 -13.09 -8.64
C GLY A 163 3.05 -12.43 -9.12
N ARG A 164 3.95 -12.00 -8.22
CA ARG A 164 5.34 -11.67 -8.59
C ARG A 164 5.98 -12.87 -9.30
N GLY A 165 6.75 -12.61 -10.34
CA GLY A 165 7.27 -13.66 -11.22
C GLY A 165 6.33 -14.08 -12.35
N THR A 166 5.19 -13.42 -12.51
CA THR A 166 4.27 -13.58 -13.66
C THR A 166 4.15 -12.28 -14.44
N THR A 167 3.29 -12.24 -15.47
CA THR A 167 2.96 -11.02 -16.21
C THR A 167 1.84 -10.18 -15.56
N LYS A 168 1.33 -10.61 -14.40
CA LYS A 168 0.22 -9.99 -13.66
C LYS A 168 0.50 -9.97 -12.16
N PRO A 169 1.56 -9.28 -11.71
CA PRO A 169 1.83 -9.12 -10.28
C PRO A 169 0.64 -8.45 -9.59
N PHE A 170 0.36 -8.87 -8.35
CA PHE A 170 -0.73 -8.43 -7.49
C PHE A 170 -2.15 -8.76 -7.97
N GLN A 171 -2.35 -8.95 -9.27
CA GLN A 171 -3.64 -9.41 -9.83
C GLN A 171 -3.80 -10.93 -9.76
N LEU A 172 -2.71 -11.71 -9.81
CA LEU A 172 -2.74 -13.17 -9.65
C LEU A 172 -2.36 -13.57 -8.23
N LEU A 173 -3.22 -14.34 -7.57
CA LEU A 173 -3.01 -14.82 -6.21
C LEU A 173 -3.14 -16.34 -6.17
N GLY A 174 -2.29 -17.03 -5.41
CA GLY A 174 -2.42 -18.48 -5.29
C GLY A 174 -1.25 -19.19 -4.65
N ALA A 175 -1.42 -20.50 -4.46
CA ALA A 175 -0.38 -21.39 -3.94
C ALA A 175 -0.57 -22.81 -4.51
N PRO A 176 0.43 -23.71 -4.37
CA PRO A 176 0.33 -25.08 -4.86
C PRO A 176 -0.79 -25.90 -4.20
N TYR A 177 -1.21 -25.54 -2.98
CA TYR A 177 -2.23 -26.24 -2.21
C TYR A 177 -3.67 -25.77 -2.49
N VAL A 178 -3.84 -24.69 -3.24
CA VAL A 178 -5.15 -24.06 -3.47
C VAL A 178 -5.93 -24.78 -4.57
N ASN A 179 -7.26 -24.84 -4.42
CA ASN A 179 -8.18 -25.21 -5.47
C ASN A 179 -8.78 -23.94 -6.09
N SER A 180 -8.40 -23.61 -7.33
CA SER A 180 -8.80 -22.36 -7.98
C SER A 180 -10.30 -22.23 -8.24
N THR A 181 -11.00 -23.34 -8.48
CA THR A 181 -12.44 -23.31 -8.77
C THR A 181 -13.24 -23.08 -7.50
N GLU A 182 -12.85 -23.75 -6.41
CA GLU A 182 -13.46 -23.56 -5.09
C GLU A 182 -13.20 -22.15 -4.57
N LEU A 183 -11.94 -21.69 -4.59
CA LEU A 183 -11.60 -20.34 -4.13
C LEU A 183 -12.34 -19.26 -4.93
N ALA A 184 -12.40 -19.37 -6.26
CA ALA A 184 -13.16 -18.42 -7.07
C ALA A 184 -14.66 -18.46 -6.76
N ALA A 185 -15.24 -19.64 -6.54
CA ALA A 185 -16.66 -19.76 -6.22
C ALA A 185 -16.99 -19.12 -4.86
N GLU A 186 -16.18 -19.40 -3.83
CA GLU A 186 -16.35 -18.83 -2.48
C GLU A 186 -16.20 -17.31 -2.50
N LEU A 187 -15.15 -16.77 -3.14
CA LEU A 187 -14.95 -15.32 -3.21
C LEU A 187 -16.05 -14.62 -4.00
N ASN A 188 -16.50 -15.18 -5.12
CA ASN A 188 -17.61 -14.58 -5.88
C ASN A 188 -18.96 -14.71 -5.14
N SER A 189 -19.11 -15.64 -4.20
CA SER A 189 -20.35 -15.76 -3.40
C SER A 189 -20.50 -14.69 -2.33
N LEU A 190 -19.42 -13.93 -2.05
CA LEU A 190 -19.45 -12.78 -1.17
C LEU A 190 -20.16 -11.58 -1.82
N ASP A 191 -20.40 -11.62 -3.14
CA ASP A 191 -21.05 -10.55 -3.91
C ASP A 191 -20.42 -9.15 -3.67
N LEU A 192 -19.08 -9.09 -3.61
CA LEU A 192 -18.34 -7.86 -3.42
C LEU A 192 -18.49 -6.92 -4.62
N ASP A 193 -18.73 -5.63 -4.35
CA ASP A 193 -18.92 -4.63 -5.39
C ASP A 193 -17.61 -4.35 -6.14
N GLY A 194 -17.73 -4.10 -7.45
CA GLY A 194 -16.62 -3.66 -8.28
C GLY A 194 -15.55 -4.71 -8.63
N VAL A 195 -15.70 -5.97 -8.17
CA VAL A 195 -14.69 -7.02 -8.38
C VAL A 195 -15.27 -8.38 -8.76
N LEU A 196 -14.54 -9.12 -9.60
CA LEU A 196 -14.78 -10.52 -9.90
C LEU A 196 -13.50 -11.34 -9.75
N PHE A 197 -13.64 -12.59 -9.29
CA PHE A 197 -12.54 -13.52 -9.10
C PHE A 197 -12.60 -14.63 -10.14
N ARG A 198 -11.60 -14.69 -11.03
CA ARG A 198 -11.52 -15.75 -12.04
C ARG A 198 -10.53 -16.81 -11.58
N ALA A 199 -10.94 -18.07 -11.55
CA ALA A 199 -10.02 -19.19 -11.36
C ALA A 199 -8.81 -19.08 -12.31
N ALA A 200 -7.61 -19.26 -11.76
CA ALA A 200 -6.35 -19.13 -12.48
C ALA A 200 -5.35 -20.21 -12.08
N SER A 201 -4.37 -20.43 -12.94
CA SER A 201 -3.22 -21.30 -12.68
C SER A 201 -2.00 -20.68 -13.32
N PHE A 202 -0.90 -20.61 -12.57
CA PHE A 202 0.30 -19.90 -12.99
C PHE A 202 1.53 -20.50 -12.31
N THR A 203 2.69 -20.30 -12.93
CA THR A 203 3.98 -20.73 -12.38
C THR A 203 4.89 -19.49 -12.30
N PRO A 204 5.12 -18.94 -11.10
CA PRO A 204 6.03 -17.82 -10.93
C PRO A 204 7.45 -18.15 -11.41
N MET A 205 8.12 -17.22 -12.08
CA MET A 205 9.54 -17.36 -12.44
C MET A 205 10.50 -17.02 -11.29
N PHE A 206 10.06 -16.21 -10.33
CA PHE A 206 10.81 -15.81 -9.13
C PHE A 206 9.83 -15.53 -7.98
N SER A 207 10.34 -15.20 -6.79
CA SER A 207 9.56 -15.01 -5.56
C SER A 207 8.94 -16.32 -5.04
N LYS A 208 7.87 -16.22 -4.24
CA LYS A 208 7.15 -17.35 -3.65
C LYS A 208 6.66 -18.32 -4.73
N HIS A 209 6.88 -19.61 -4.48
CA HIS A 209 6.52 -20.73 -5.37
C HIS A 209 7.19 -20.71 -6.75
N ALA A 210 8.36 -20.07 -6.89
CA ALA A 210 9.11 -20.06 -8.14
C ALA A 210 9.32 -21.47 -8.72
N GLY A 211 8.99 -21.65 -10.01
CA GLY A 211 9.10 -22.91 -10.72
C GLY A 211 8.06 -23.98 -10.32
N THR A 212 7.14 -23.66 -9.42
CA THR A 212 6.07 -24.56 -8.96
C THR A 212 4.72 -24.09 -9.50
N LEU A 213 3.88 -25.01 -9.96
CA LEU A 213 2.51 -24.68 -10.38
C LEU A 213 1.69 -24.27 -9.15
N SER A 214 1.18 -23.05 -9.20
CA SER A 214 0.23 -22.50 -8.23
C SER A 214 -1.15 -22.41 -8.88
N HIS A 215 -2.17 -22.65 -8.08
CA HIS A 215 -3.57 -22.43 -8.43
C HIS A 215 -4.13 -21.33 -7.53
N GLY A 216 -5.15 -20.62 -8.01
CA GLY A 216 -5.84 -19.60 -7.23
C GLY A 216 -6.72 -18.74 -8.11
N VAL A 217 -6.64 -17.43 -7.97
CA VAL A 217 -7.53 -16.48 -8.65
C VAL A 217 -6.78 -15.35 -9.33
N GLU A 218 -7.37 -14.83 -10.40
CA GLU A 218 -7.10 -13.49 -10.94
C GLU A 218 -8.18 -12.55 -10.41
N VAL A 219 -7.77 -11.42 -9.83
CA VAL A 219 -8.65 -10.33 -9.41
C VAL A 219 -8.93 -9.44 -10.62
N HIS A 220 -10.20 -9.33 -11.01
CA HIS A 220 -10.65 -8.48 -12.10
C HIS A 220 -11.49 -7.34 -11.54
N ILE A 221 -11.04 -6.10 -11.74
CA ILE A 221 -11.82 -4.91 -11.40
C ILE A 221 -12.87 -4.70 -12.50
N THR A 222 -14.15 -4.73 -12.12
CA THR A 222 -15.29 -4.49 -13.02
C THR A 222 -15.86 -3.09 -12.92
N ASP A 223 -15.75 -2.48 -11.75
CA ASP A 223 -16.11 -1.10 -11.48
C ASP A 223 -15.21 -0.58 -10.37
N ARG A 224 -14.28 0.33 -10.71
CA ARG A 224 -13.29 0.82 -9.74
C ARG A 224 -13.86 1.83 -8.75
N ASP A 225 -14.96 2.51 -9.09
CA ASP A 225 -15.59 3.50 -8.22
C ASP A 225 -16.38 2.81 -7.09
N ALA A 226 -16.78 1.55 -7.31
CA ALA A 226 -17.46 0.72 -6.33
C ALA A 226 -16.50 -0.26 -5.60
N TYR A 227 -15.22 -0.29 -5.98
CA TYR A 227 -14.26 -1.28 -5.49
C TYR A 227 -13.61 -0.86 -4.17
N GLU A 228 -13.97 -1.54 -3.09
CA GLU A 228 -13.32 -1.39 -1.77
C GLU A 228 -12.11 -2.32 -1.67
N SER A 229 -10.95 -1.77 -2.03
CA SER A 229 -9.68 -2.49 -2.15
C SER A 229 -9.24 -3.18 -0.86
N VAL A 230 -9.21 -2.47 0.28
CA VAL A 230 -8.68 -3.04 1.52
C VAL A 230 -9.59 -4.14 2.07
N THR A 231 -10.89 -3.89 2.04
CA THR A 231 -11.96 -4.83 2.39
C THR A 231 -11.88 -6.10 1.55
N THR A 232 -11.74 -5.95 0.23
CA THR A 232 -11.54 -7.07 -0.68
C THR A 232 -10.30 -7.88 -0.31
N GLY A 233 -9.19 -7.22 0.03
CA GLY A 233 -7.97 -7.88 0.49
C GLY A 233 -8.18 -8.75 1.72
N LEU A 234 -8.93 -8.26 2.71
CA LEU A 234 -9.25 -9.00 3.93
C LEU A 234 -10.18 -10.18 3.67
N HIS A 235 -11.18 -10.03 2.79
CA HIS A 235 -12.00 -11.16 2.36
C HIS A 235 -11.16 -12.23 1.67
N ILE A 236 -10.24 -11.86 0.78
CA ILE A 236 -9.33 -12.81 0.13
C ILE A 236 -8.51 -13.58 1.16
N VAL A 237 -7.85 -12.87 2.09
CA VAL A 237 -7.02 -13.50 3.12
C VAL A 237 -7.86 -14.43 4.00
N LYS A 238 -9.00 -13.95 4.49
CA LYS A 238 -9.87 -14.71 5.37
C LYS A 238 -10.45 -15.96 4.69
N THR A 239 -10.98 -15.84 3.47
CA THR A 239 -11.52 -16.99 2.72
C THR A 239 -10.45 -18.07 2.50
N ILE A 240 -9.22 -17.68 2.15
CA ILE A 240 -8.13 -18.65 1.94
C ILE A 240 -7.68 -19.27 3.27
N HIS A 241 -7.57 -18.48 4.33
CA HIS A 241 -7.28 -18.98 5.67
C HIS A 241 -8.30 -20.04 6.11
N ASP A 242 -9.60 -19.76 5.92
CA ASP A 242 -10.69 -20.63 6.35
C ASP A 242 -10.81 -21.91 5.49
N LEU A 243 -10.53 -21.83 4.19
CA LEU A 243 -10.53 -22.99 3.27
C LEU A 243 -9.32 -23.92 3.47
N TYR A 244 -8.17 -23.37 3.87
CA TYR A 244 -6.91 -24.11 3.90
C TYR A 244 -6.19 -24.00 5.26
N PRO A 245 -6.84 -24.27 6.41
CA PRO A 245 -6.27 -24.02 7.74
C PRO A 245 -4.98 -24.80 8.03
N ASP A 246 -4.80 -25.97 7.43
CA ASP A 246 -3.60 -26.80 7.61
C ASP A 246 -2.40 -26.34 6.75
N SER A 247 -2.64 -25.55 5.70
CA SER A 247 -1.63 -25.13 4.71
C SER A 247 -1.37 -23.63 4.70
N TYR A 248 -2.36 -22.82 5.03
CA TYR A 248 -2.24 -21.38 5.11
C TYR A 248 -1.32 -20.98 6.28
N GLN A 249 -0.42 -20.04 6.01
CA GLN A 249 0.47 -19.50 7.04
C GLN A 249 0.71 -18.01 6.78
N PHE A 250 0.66 -17.22 7.85
CA PHE A 250 1.33 -15.92 7.86
C PHE A 250 2.84 -16.13 7.81
N GLN A 251 3.56 -15.19 7.20
CA GLN A 251 5.02 -15.21 7.22
C GLN A 251 5.53 -15.12 8.67
N PRO A 252 6.66 -15.77 8.98
CA PRO A 252 7.26 -15.71 10.31
C PRO A 252 7.51 -14.27 10.76
N GLU A 253 7.45 -14.09 12.08
CA GLU A 253 7.75 -12.80 12.70
C GLU A 253 9.21 -12.40 12.47
N GLY A 254 9.43 -11.08 12.36
CA GLY A 254 10.77 -10.51 12.30
C GLY A 254 11.53 -10.65 13.62
N GLY A 255 12.77 -10.15 13.65
CA GLY A 255 13.61 -10.20 14.85
C GLY A 255 13.04 -9.47 16.07
N ASP A 256 12.03 -8.62 15.87
CA ASP A 256 11.32 -7.87 16.90
C ASP A 256 9.95 -8.46 17.28
N GLY A 257 9.60 -9.64 16.75
CA GLY A 257 8.36 -10.34 17.09
C GLY A 257 7.10 -9.79 16.38
N ILE A 258 7.25 -8.98 15.33
CA ILE A 258 6.13 -8.46 14.54
C ILE A 258 6.09 -9.19 13.19
N SER A 259 4.92 -9.71 12.79
CA SER A 259 4.79 -10.33 11.47
C SER A 259 4.80 -9.29 10.36
N PHE A 260 5.30 -9.67 9.19
CA PHE A 260 5.26 -8.80 8.02
C PHE A 260 3.81 -8.44 7.63
N PHE A 261 2.85 -9.35 7.85
CA PHE A 261 1.42 -9.07 7.65
C PHE A 261 0.94 -7.91 8.53
N ASP A 262 1.31 -7.93 9.81
CA ASP A 262 0.94 -6.90 10.79
C ASP A 262 1.55 -5.54 10.41
N ARG A 263 2.75 -5.52 9.84
CA ARG A 263 3.36 -4.27 9.35
C ARG A 263 2.64 -3.70 8.15
N LEU A 264 2.21 -4.55 7.22
CA LEU A 264 1.46 -4.13 6.03
C LEU A 264 0.11 -3.52 6.42
N LEU A 265 -0.57 -4.11 7.40
CA LEU A 265 -1.84 -3.58 7.94
C LEU A 265 -1.64 -2.50 9.02
N GLY A 266 -0.45 -2.35 9.57
CA GLY A 266 -0.14 -1.33 10.57
C GLY A 266 -0.70 -1.63 11.95
N ASN A 267 -1.18 -2.86 12.18
CA ASN A 267 -1.62 -3.37 13.47
C ASN A 267 -1.50 -4.90 13.50
N GLY A 268 -1.58 -5.50 14.69
CA GLY A 268 -1.51 -6.96 14.86
C GLY A 268 -2.87 -7.61 15.13
N TRP A 269 -3.86 -6.82 15.55
CA TRP A 269 -5.15 -7.37 15.96
C TRP A 269 -5.95 -7.90 14.77
N ILE A 270 -5.75 -7.43 13.53
CA ILE A 270 -6.43 -7.99 12.36
C ILE A 270 -5.98 -9.43 12.11
N ARG A 271 -4.68 -9.72 12.23
CA ARG A 271 -4.15 -11.09 12.10
C ARG A 271 -4.77 -12.00 13.15
N ASP A 272 -4.79 -11.54 14.41
CA ASP A 272 -5.39 -12.28 15.52
C ASP A 272 -6.90 -12.49 15.28
N ALA A 273 -7.61 -11.46 14.81
CA ALA A 273 -9.04 -11.51 14.49
C ALA A 273 -9.36 -12.53 13.38
N ILE A 274 -8.54 -12.62 12.33
CA ILE A 274 -8.66 -13.64 11.27
C ILE A 274 -8.50 -15.04 11.88
N GLN A 275 -7.50 -15.25 12.74
CA GLN A 275 -7.25 -16.53 13.39
C GLN A 275 -8.36 -16.94 14.36
N ASP A 276 -8.97 -15.96 15.03
CA ASP A 276 -10.10 -16.16 15.94
C ASP A 276 -11.45 -16.30 15.21
N GLY A 277 -11.47 -16.18 13.87
CA GLY A 277 -12.66 -16.36 13.04
C GLY A 277 -13.58 -15.15 12.97
N THR A 278 -13.11 -13.97 13.37
CA THR A 278 -13.84 -12.69 13.28
C THR A 278 -14.19 -12.38 11.82
N THR A 279 -15.37 -11.80 11.59
CA THR A 279 -15.83 -11.43 10.25
C THR A 279 -15.11 -10.16 9.74
N VAL A 280 -15.02 -9.98 8.42
CA VAL A 280 -14.35 -8.78 7.85
C VAL A 280 -15.09 -7.52 8.28
N GLU A 281 -16.41 -7.56 8.29
CA GLU A 281 -17.29 -6.48 8.70
C GLU A 281 -17.05 -6.06 10.16
N GLU A 282 -16.82 -7.02 11.07
CA GLU A 282 -16.43 -6.72 12.45
C GLU A 282 -15.05 -6.05 12.54
N MET A 283 -14.08 -6.49 11.73
CA MET A 283 -12.77 -5.84 11.64
C MET A 283 -12.90 -4.40 11.12
N GLU A 284 -13.69 -4.17 10.07
CA GLU A 284 -13.93 -2.83 9.51
C GLU A 284 -14.56 -1.88 10.52
N ASN A 285 -15.56 -2.36 11.25
CA ASN A 285 -16.21 -1.59 12.28
C ASN A 285 -15.21 -1.16 13.38
N ALA A 286 -14.16 -1.95 13.64
CA ALA A 286 -13.18 -1.67 14.68
C ALA A 286 -12.23 -0.50 14.33
N TRP A 287 -11.79 -0.35 13.08
CA TRP A 287 -10.91 0.77 12.69
C TRP A 287 -11.66 2.02 12.20
N ARG A 288 -12.99 1.98 12.11
CA ARG A 288 -13.77 3.09 11.52
C ARG A 288 -13.54 4.42 12.25
N GLU A 289 -13.46 4.41 13.58
CA GLU A 289 -13.24 5.63 14.36
C GLU A 289 -11.87 6.28 14.06
N ASP A 290 -10.81 5.48 13.97
CA ASP A 290 -9.48 5.96 13.61
C ASP A 290 -9.44 6.47 12.17
N LEU A 291 -10.15 5.79 11.25
CA LEU A 291 -10.25 6.20 9.85
C LEU A 291 -10.98 7.54 9.69
N GLU A 292 -12.08 7.76 10.42
CA GLU A 292 -12.78 9.05 10.41
C GLU A 292 -11.92 10.15 11.05
N THR A 293 -11.19 9.84 12.13
CA THR A 293 -10.23 10.79 12.73
C THR A 293 -9.17 11.21 11.72
N PHE A 294 -8.60 10.25 10.96
CA PHE A 294 -7.65 10.58 9.91
C PHE A 294 -8.27 11.42 8.79
N LYS A 295 -9.51 11.10 8.36
CA LYS A 295 -10.23 11.87 7.35
C LYS A 295 -10.41 13.33 7.77
N ASP A 296 -10.76 13.57 9.03
CA ASP A 296 -10.88 14.91 9.59
C ASP A 296 -9.52 15.62 9.64
N THR A 297 -8.47 14.94 10.10
CA THR A 297 -7.11 15.50 10.17
C THR A 297 -6.60 15.90 8.79
N ARG A 298 -6.75 15.03 7.78
CA ARG A 298 -6.20 15.30 6.44
C ARG A 298 -6.80 16.53 5.76
N GLU A 299 -8.02 16.95 6.13
CA GLU A 299 -8.68 18.13 5.53
C GLU A 299 -7.80 19.39 5.63
N SER A 300 -7.01 19.50 6.70
CA SER A 300 -6.10 20.65 6.91
C SER A 300 -4.90 20.66 5.95
N TYR A 301 -4.66 19.56 5.24
CA TYR A 301 -3.49 19.34 4.38
C TYR A 301 -3.85 19.13 2.92
N LEU A 302 -5.14 19.11 2.57
CA LEU A 302 -5.57 18.98 1.19
C LEU A 302 -5.35 20.30 0.44
N ILE A 303 -4.71 20.23 -0.73
CA ILE A 303 -4.35 21.41 -1.55
C ILE A 303 -5.08 21.47 -2.90
N TYR A 304 -5.92 20.46 -3.19
CA TYR A 304 -6.80 20.39 -4.37
C TYR A 304 -8.24 20.13 -3.97
#